data_AF-A0A537H7T8-F1
#
_entry.id   AF-A0A537H7T8-F1
#
_cell.length_a   1.000
_cell.length_b   1.000
_cell.length_c   1.000
_cell.angle_alpha   90.00
_cell.angle_beta   90.00
_cell.angle_gamma   90.00
#
_symmetry.space_group_name_H-M   'P 1'
#
loop_
_entity.id
_entity.type
_entity.pdbx_description
1 polymer ?
#
loop_
_entity_poly.entity_id
_entity_poly.type
_entity_poly.pdbx_seq_one_letter_code
_entity_poly.pdbx_strand_id
1 'polypeptide(L)'
;MTIHGDYRRQNILFEGDRLAAVIDFHRSRFEARSLDLAIALADILPRTSNGHALGLARSFINSYERVQSLSNDEQEAIPVLVEARVAWRAFRRIHRIVNSKDKKKMLRRARKFQLYVSHLRRVRMIRSSWKHIFAEAKGC
;
A
#
# COMPACT_ATOMS: atom_id res chain seq x y z
N MET A 1 6.64 7.19 -17.21
CA MET A 1 6.74 8.29 -16.24
C MET A 1 7.63 7.87 -15.06
N THR A 2 8.16 8.79 -14.28
CA THR A 2 9.00 8.46 -13.12
C THR A 2 8.13 8.25 -11.89
N ILE A 3 8.35 7.14 -11.19
CA ILE A 3 7.75 6.87 -9.87
C ILE A 3 8.79 7.06 -8.78
N HIS A 4 8.38 7.28 -7.53
CA HIS A 4 9.24 7.27 -6.34
C HIS A 4 9.74 5.86 -6.00
N GLY A 5 8.91 4.83 -6.15
CA GLY A 5 9.28 3.43 -5.92
C GLY A 5 9.39 3.00 -4.44
N ASP A 6 9.16 3.92 -3.51
CA ASP A 6 8.99 3.65 -2.07
C ASP A 6 8.02 4.63 -1.37
N TYR A 7 7.00 5.12 -2.08
CA TYR A 7 6.04 6.11 -1.58
C TYR A 7 5.21 5.58 -0.40
N ARG A 8 5.71 5.72 0.83
CA ARG A 8 5.11 5.23 2.08
C ARG A 8 5.12 6.33 3.13
N ARG A 9 4.26 6.22 4.14
CA ARG A 9 4.09 7.22 5.22
C ARG A 9 5.40 7.72 5.84
N GLN A 10 6.38 6.82 6.01
CA GLN A 10 7.71 7.14 6.56
C GLN A 10 8.54 8.12 5.70
N ASN A 11 8.19 8.28 4.42
CA ASN A 11 8.85 9.14 3.44
C ASN A 11 8.00 10.37 3.08
N ILE A 12 6.92 10.60 3.83
CA ILE A 12 5.99 11.71 3.62
C ILE A 12 5.99 12.53 4.91
N LEU A 13 6.46 13.78 4.83
CA LEU A 13 6.57 14.69 5.97
C LEU A 13 5.39 15.67 5.97
N PHE A 14 4.79 15.85 7.14
CA PHE A 14 3.70 16.79 7.35
C PHE A 14 4.12 17.87 8.34
N GLU A 15 3.67 19.10 8.10
CA GLU A 15 3.68 20.21 9.06
C GLU A 15 2.21 20.51 9.43
N GLY A 16 1.79 20.01 10.59
CA GLY A 16 0.37 19.95 10.94
C GLY A 16 -0.39 19.09 9.91
N ASP A 17 -1.43 19.65 9.31
CA ASP A 17 -2.26 18.98 8.29
C ASP A 17 -1.75 19.20 6.85
N ARG A 18 -0.63 19.90 6.67
CA ARG A 18 -0.07 20.21 5.34
C ARG A 18 1.06 19.26 4.99
N LEU A 19 1.03 18.72 3.77
CA LEU A 19 2.16 17.99 3.19
C LEU A 19 3.34 18.97 3.02
N ALA A 20 4.41 18.75 3.78
CA ALA A 20 5.60 19.60 3.75
C ALA A 20 6.63 19.10 2.72
N ALA A 21 6.88 17.78 2.68
CA ALA A 21 7.85 17.20 1.76
C ALA A 21 7.62 15.71 1.52
N VAL A 22 8.12 15.25 0.37
CA VAL A 22 8.35 13.83 0.06
C VAL A 22 9.86 13.64 0.00
N ILE A 23 10.39 12.60 0.63
CA ILE A 23 11.84 12.36 0.77
C ILE A 23 12.23 10.96 0.32
N ASP A 24 13.54 10.70 0.22
CA ASP A 24 14.10 9.35 -0.01
C ASP A 24 13.85 8.76 -1.42
N PHE A 25 14.31 9.46 -2.45
CA PHE A 25 14.12 9.14 -3.87
C PHE A 25 15.06 8.06 -4.45
N HIS A 26 15.86 7.36 -3.63
CA HIS A 26 16.86 6.38 -4.12
C HIS A 26 16.28 5.21 -4.92
N ARG A 27 14.96 4.97 -4.86
CA ARG A 27 14.26 3.89 -5.60
C ARG A 27 13.47 4.39 -6.81
N SER A 28 13.64 5.66 -7.14
CA SER A 28 12.92 6.30 -8.23
C SER A 28 13.38 5.76 -9.57
N ARG A 29 12.43 5.54 -10.48
CA ARG A 29 12.70 4.95 -11.80
C ARG A 29 11.54 5.16 -12.75
N PHE A 30 11.78 4.98 -14.05
CA PHE A 30 10.71 4.93 -15.04
C PHE A 30 9.90 3.64 -14.88
N GLU A 31 8.59 3.78 -14.69
CA GLU A 31 7.70 2.65 -14.42
C GLU A 31 6.22 3.07 -14.51
N ALA A 32 5.31 2.10 -14.39
CA ALA A 32 3.87 2.35 -14.21
C ALA A 32 3.56 3.02 -12.85
N ARG A 33 2.86 4.17 -12.87
CA ARG A 33 2.45 4.92 -11.67
C ARG A 33 1.56 4.13 -10.71
N SER A 34 0.77 3.19 -11.21
CA SER A 34 -0.06 2.29 -10.40
C SER A 34 0.74 1.53 -9.35
N LEU A 35 2.04 1.34 -9.56
CA LEU A 35 2.92 0.76 -8.54
C LEU A 35 3.12 1.67 -7.33
N ASP A 36 3.24 2.98 -7.50
CA ASP A 36 3.40 3.91 -6.37
C ASP A 36 2.09 4.04 -5.57
N LEU A 37 0.95 4.11 -6.26
CA LEU A 37 -0.38 4.01 -5.64
C LEU A 37 -0.51 2.72 -4.82
N ALA A 38 -0.10 1.59 -5.39
CA ALA A 38 -0.13 0.31 -4.69
C ALA A 38 0.84 0.27 -3.50
N ILE A 39 2.03 0.86 -3.60
CA ILE A 39 3.00 0.96 -2.50
C ILE A 39 2.42 1.77 -1.33
N ALA A 40 1.77 2.90 -1.63
CA ALA A 40 1.16 3.78 -0.64
C ALA A 40 0.04 3.08 0.11
N LEU A 41 -0.94 2.55 -0.64
CA LEU A 41 -2.11 1.89 -0.08
C LEU A 41 -1.72 0.61 0.68
N ALA A 42 -0.76 -0.17 0.18
CA ALA A 42 -0.23 -1.34 0.89
C ALA A 42 0.54 -0.99 2.17
N ASP A 43 0.91 0.28 2.40
CA ASP A 43 1.44 0.72 3.69
C ASP A 43 0.37 1.10 4.70
N ILE A 44 -0.74 1.65 4.26
CA ILE A 44 -1.75 2.19 5.15
C ILE A 44 -2.78 1.11 5.50
N LEU A 45 -3.41 0.51 4.48
CA LEU A 45 -4.62 -0.30 4.63
C LEU A 45 -4.49 -1.49 5.60
N PRO A 46 -3.40 -2.29 5.59
CA PRO A 46 -3.32 -3.45 6.50
C PRO A 46 -3.24 -3.08 7.98
N ARG A 47 -2.93 -1.82 8.31
CA ARG A 47 -2.72 -1.33 9.67
C ARG A 47 -3.92 -0.56 10.21
N THR A 48 -4.93 -0.35 9.39
CA THR A 48 -6.14 0.40 9.74
C THR A 48 -7.30 -0.58 10.00
N SER A 49 -8.25 -0.21 10.86
CA SER A 49 -9.51 -0.94 11.01
C SER A 49 -10.28 -0.94 9.68
N ASN A 50 -11.07 -1.98 9.40
CA ASN A 50 -11.67 -2.17 8.07
C ASN A 50 -12.54 -0.97 7.63
N GLY A 51 -13.37 -0.42 8.53
CA GLY A 51 -14.23 0.73 8.22
C GLY A 51 -13.44 1.99 7.84
N HIS A 52 -12.36 2.28 8.56
CA HIS A 52 -11.52 3.45 8.25
C HIS A 52 -10.60 3.20 7.05
N ALA A 53 -10.18 1.96 6.81
CA ALA A 53 -9.30 1.63 5.69
C ALA A 53 -9.97 1.90 4.34
N LEU A 54 -11.26 1.58 4.20
CA LEU A 54 -12.02 1.86 2.98
C LEU A 54 -12.14 3.37 2.73
N GLY A 55 -12.47 4.16 3.77
CA GLY A 55 -12.54 5.61 3.68
C GLY A 55 -11.20 6.25 3.29
N LEU A 56 -10.09 5.76 3.85
CA LEU A 56 -8.74 6.20 3.47
C LEU A 56 -8.40 5.84 2.02
N ALA A 57 -8.70 4.61 1.58
CA ALA A 57 -8.47 4.22 0.19
C ALA A 57 -9.24 5.12 -0.78
N ARG A 58 -10.53 5.38 -0.48
CA ARG A 58 -11.38 6.26 -1.28
C ARG A 58 -10.85 7.69 -1.32
N SER A 59 -10.55 8.27 -0.16
CA SER A 59 -10.01 9.63 -0.08
C SER A 59 -8.69 9.77 -0.86
N PHE A 60 -7.80 8.78 -0.74
CA PHE A 60 -6.52 8.77 -1.44
C PHE A 60 -6.69 8.68 -2.97
N ILE A 61 -7.50 7.75 -3.46
CA ILE A 61 -7.77 7.59 -4.90
C ILE A 61 -8.46 8.82 -5.48
N ASN A 62 -9.52 9.32 -4.84
CA ASN A 62 -10.24 10.50 -5.32
C ASN A 62 -9.34 11.73 -5.38
N SER A 63 -8.45 11.92 -4.39
CA SER A 63 -7.49 13.02 -4.40
C SER A 63 -6.46 12.87 -5.52
N TYR A 64 -6.05 11.64 -5.83
CA TYR A 64 -5.14 11.37 -6.95
C TYR A 64 -5.81 11.67 -8.30
N GLU A 65 -7.04 11.20 -8.51
CA GLU A 65 -7.76 11.36 -9.79
C GLU A 65 -8.09 12.82 -10.12
N ARG A 66 -8.19 13.71 -9.12
CA ARG A 66 -8.31 15.17 -9.31
C ARG A 66 -7.09 15.81 -9.97
N VAL A 67 -5.90 15.23 -9.76
CA VAL A 67 -4.65 15.70 -10.36
C VAL A 67 -4.37 14.93 -11.65
N GLN A 68 -4.64 13.63 -11.64
CA GLN A 68 -4.33 12.75 -12.74
C GLN A 68 -5.30 11.56 -12.81
N SER A 69 -6.19 11.59 -13.80
CA SER A 69 -7.19 10.54 -14.01
C SER A 69 -6.55 9.17 -14.27
N LEU A 70 -7.13 8.12 -13.68
CA LEU A 70 -6.71 6.75 -13.89
C LEU A 70 -7.47 6.13 -15.07
N SER A 71 -6.79 5.34 -15.89
CA SER A 71 -7.44 4.53 -16.91
C SER A 71 -8.22 3.38 -16.27
N ASN A 72 -9.14 2.77 -17.02
CA ASN A 72 -9.87 1.59 -16.54
C ASN A 72 -8.90 0.44 -16.17
N ASP A 73 -7.86 0.22 -16.97
CA ASP A 73 -6.83 -0.80 -16.70
C ASP A 73 -6.08 -0.53 -15.39
N GLU A 74 -5.81 0.74 -15.08
CA GLU A 74 -5.16 1.12 -13.83
C GLU A 74 -6.10 0.91 -12.63
N GLN A 75 -7.36 1.33 -12.76
CA GLN A 75 -8.38 1.13 -11.74
C GLN A 75 -8.57 -0.36 -11.43
N GLU A 76 -8.56 -1.22 -12.46
CA GLU A 76 -8.63 -2.67 -12.31
C GLU A 76 -7.36 -3.27 -11.68
N ALA A 77 -6.18 -2.77 -12.07
CA ALA A 77 -4.90 -3.31 -11.61
C ALA A 77 -4.57 -2.93 -10.15
N ILE A 78 -4.86 -1.70 -9.71
CA ILE A 78 -4.45 -1.20 -8.38
C ILE A 78 -4.84 -2.12 -7.21
N PRO A 79 -6.10 -2.62 -7.09
CA PRO A 79 -6.48 -3.52 -6.00
C PRO A 79 -5.63 -4.79 -5.96
N VAL A 80 -5.34 -5.37 -7.12
CA VAL A 80 -4.51 -6.58 -7.27
C VAL A 80 -3.06 -6.28 -6.91
N LEU A 81 -2.53 -5.16 -7.38
CA LEU A 81 -1.17 -4.71 -7.08
C LEU A 81 -0.97 -4.43 -5.58
N VAL A 82 -1.98 -3.89 -4.88
CA VAL A 82 -1.95 -3.70 -3.43
C VAL A 82 -1.85 -5.04 -2.71
N GLU A 83 -2.68 -6.02 -3.09
CA GLU A 83 -2.65 -7.36 -2.50
C GLU A 83 -1.27 -8.03 -2.74
N ALA A 84 -0.79 -8.00 -3.98
CA ALA A 84 0.51 -8.53 -4.36
C ALA A 84 1.65 -7.85 -3.59
N ARG A 85 1.59 -6.53 -3.41
CA ARG A 85 2.57 -5.77 -2.64
C ARG A 85 2.60 -6.18 -1.18
N VAL A 86 1.44 -6.41 -0.55
CA VAL A 86 1.34 -6.91 0.83
C VAL A 86 1.91 -8.32 0.94
N ALA A 87 1.57 -9.21 -0.01
CA ALA A 87 2.09 -10.57 -0.07
C ALA A 87 3.62 -10.58 -0.20
N TRP A 88 4.18 -9.79 -1.11
CA TRP A 88 5.62 -9.64 -1.27
C TRP A 88 6.32 -9.15 0.01
N ARG A 89 5.71 -8.20 0.74
CA ARG A 89 6.26 -7.73 2.04
C ARG A 89 6.26 -8.85 3.07
N ALA A 90 5.20 -9.63 3.15
CA ALA A 90 5.10 -10.78 4.04
C ALA A 90 6.18 -11.81 3.69
N PHE A 91 6.25 -12.21 2.42
CA PHE A 91 7.23 -13.17 1.92
C PHE A 91 8.67 -12.73 2.24
N ARG A 92 9.05 -11.50 1.89
CA ARG A 92 10.40 -10.97 2.17
C ARG A 92 10.73 -10.95 3.68
N ARG A 93 9.75 -10.72 4.54
CA ARG A 93 9.95 -10.71 6.00
C ARG A 93 10.07 -12.12 6.57
N ILE A 94 9.34 -13.07 6.04
CA ILE A 94 9.40 -14.49 6.43
C ILE A 94 10.71 -15.12 5.92
N HIS A 95 11.07 -14.90 4.65
CA HIS A 95 12.32 -15.40 4.08
C HIS A 95 13.57 -14.95 4.86
N ARG A 96 13.58 -13.70 5.36
CA ARG A 96 14.65 -13.19 6.25
C ARG A 96 14.79 -13.93 7.60
N ILE A 97 13.81 -14.72 8.00
CA ILE A 97 13.88 -15.56 9.22
C ILE A 97 14.83 -16.72 8.97
N VAL A 98 14.70 -17.37 7.81
CA VAL A 98 15.46 -18.57 7.43
C VAL A 98 16.97 -18.28 7.39
N ASN A 99 17.36 -17.06 7.01
CA ASN A 99 18.77 -16.68 6.85
C ASN A 99 19.43 -16.13 8.14
N SER A 100 18.77 -16.20 9.30
CA SER A 100 19.30 -15.66 10.57
C SER A 100 19.88 -16.77 11.45
N LYS A 101 21.10 -16.61 11.97
CA LYS A 101 21.69 -17.55 12.96
C LYS A 101 21.26 -17.28 14.42
N ASP A 102 20.65 -16.13 14.69
CA ASP A 102 20.15 -15.75 16.03
C ASP A 102 18.75 -16.33 16.33
N LYS A 103 18.69 -17.33 17.22
CA LYS A 103 17.46 -18.04 17.62
C LYS A 103 16.42 -17.11 18.26
N LYS A 104 16.81 -16.13 19.08
CA LYS A 104 15.88 -15.18 19.71
C LYS A 104 15.22 -14.30 18.64
N LYS A 105 16.02 -13.82 17.68
CA LYS A 105 15.53 -13.03 16.53
C LYS A 105 14.63 -13.83 15.61
N MET A 106 14.94 -15.11 15.38
CA MET A 106 14.08 -16.03 14.62
C MET A 106 12.72 -16.20 15.29
N LEU A 107 12.68 -16.54 16.59
CA LEU A 107 11.44 -16.71 17.35
C LEU A 107 10.58 -15.43 17.35
N ARG A 108 11.19 -14.26 17.59
CA ARG A 108 10.48 -12.98 17.55
C ARG A 108 9.85 -12.70 16.18
N ARG A 109 10.52 -13.08 15.08
CA ARG A 109 9.99 -12.88 13.73
C ARG A 109 8.94 -13.92 13.36
N ALA A 110 9.10 -15.19 13.77
CA ALA A 110 8.13 -16.26 13.54
C ALA A 110 6.77 -15.92 14.18
N ARG A 111 6.78 -15.34 15.38
CA ARG A 111 5.57 -14.83 16.06
C ARG A 111 4.81 -13.75 15.27
N LYS A 112 5.45 -13.09 14.28
CA LYS A 112 4.80 -12.11 13.40
C LYS A 112 4.11 -12.74 12.18
N PHE A 113 4.18 -14.06 11.99
CA PHE A 113 3.51 -14.73 10.87
C PHE A 113 2.01 -14.43 10.86
N GLN A 114 1.34 -14.59 12.01
CA GLN A 114 -0.09 -14.30 12.14
C GLN A 114 -0.43 -12.84 11.86
N LEU A 115 0.46 -11.91 12.21
CA LEU A 115 0.32 -10.50 11.83
C LEU A 115 0.33 -10.34 10.30
N TYR A 116 1.26 -10.97 9.58
CA TYR A 116 1.30 -10.87 8.12
C TYR A 116 0.12 -11.56 7.43
N VAL A 117 -0.36 -12.68 7.98
CA VAL A 117 -1.62 -13.32 7.53
C VAL A 117 -2.81 -12.38 7.74
N SER A 118 -2.88 -11.70 8.89
CA SER A 118 -3.95 -10.72 9.16
C SER A 118 -3.93 -9.55 8.18
N HIS A 119 -2.73 -9.06 7.81
CA HIS A 119 -2.58 -8.00 6.82
C HIS A 119 -3.13 -8.42 5.46
N LEU A 120 -2.81 -9.65 5.00
CA LEU A 120 -3.33 -10.21 3.75
C LEU A 120 -4.86 -10.35 3.78
N ARG A 121 -5.41 -10.86 4.88
CA ARG A 121 -6.86 -10.97 5.06
C ARG A 121 -7.54 -9.61 4.98
N ARG A 122 -6.97 -8.57 5.60
CA ARG A 122 -7.50 -7.20 5.57
C ARG A 122 -7.56 -6.62 4.15
N VAL A 123 -6.46 -6.70 3.39
CA VAL A 123 -6.49 -6.15 2.02
C VAL A 123 -7.39 -6.95 1.09
N ARG A 124 -7.54 -8.26 1.29
CA ARG A 124 -8.55 -9.07 0.57
C ARG A 124 -9.98 -8.66 0.89
N MET A 125 -10.31 -8.40 2.16
CA MET A 125 -11.64 -7.90 2.53
C MET A 125 -11.92 -6.53 1.92
N ILE A 126 -10.92 -5.65 1.87
CA ILE A 126 -11.11 -4.34 1.21
C ILE A 126 -11.27 -4.53 -0.30
N ARG A 127 -10.54 -5.50 -0.91
CA ARG A 127 -10.57 -5.83 -2.35
C ARG A 127 -11.99 -5.99 -2.92
N SER A 128 -12.89 -6.64 -2.18
CA SER A 128 -14.28 -6.81 -2.64
C SER A 128 -15.04 -5.49 -2.80
N SER A 129 -14.60 -4.41 -2.15
CA SER A 129 -15.26 -3.11 -2.16
C SER A 129 -14.66 -2.08 -3.14
N TRP A 130 -13.58 -2.41 -3.86
CA TRP A 130 -12.89 -1.42 -4.72
C TRP A 130 -13.72 -0.96 -5.91
N LYS A 131 -14.60 -1.82 -6.45
CA LYS A 131 -15.50 -1.43 -7.54
C LYS A 131 -16.34 -0.21 -7.16
N HIS A 132 -16.76 -0.11 -5.91
CA HIS A 132 -17.53 1.03 -5.40
C HIS A 132 -16.67 2.29 -5.23
N ILE A 133 -15.38 2.15 -4.90
CA ILE A 133 -14.47 3.30 -4.79
C ILE A 133 -14.35 4.03 -6.13
N PHE A 134 -14.11 3.28 -7.22
CA PHE A 134 -13.90 3.87 -8.54
C PHE A 134 -15.22 4.29 -9.22
N ALA A 135 -16.34 3.63 -8.93
CA ALA A 135 -17.64 4.02 -9.45
C ALA A 135 -18.10 5.38 -8.90
N GLU A 136 -17.86 5.65 -7.61
CA GLU A 136 -18.20 6.93 -6.99
C GLU A 136 -17.25 8.07 -7.40
N ALA A 137 -15.99 7.78 -7.69
CA ALA A 137 -15.01 8.77 -8.16
C ALA A 137 -15.41 9.42 -9.50
N LYS A 138 -16.18 8.70 -10.34
CA LYS A 138 -16.67 9.18 -11.64
C LYS A 138 -17.99 9.99 -11.54
N GLY A 139 -18.56 10.14 -10.35
CA GLY A 139 -19.85 10.80 -10.11
C GLY A 139 -19.78 12.15 -9.39
N CYS A 140 -18.62 12.79 -9.32
CA CYS A 140 -18.41 14.14 -8.77
C CYS A 140 -17.80 15.07 -9.80
#